data_AF-A0A7V4WUK1-F1
#
_entry.id   AF-A0A7V4WUK1-F1
#
_cell.length_a   1.000
_cell.length_b   1.000
_cell.length_c   1.000
_cell.angle_alpha   90.00
_cell.angle_beta   90.00
_cell.angle_gamma   90.00
#
_symmetry.space_group_name_H-M   'P 1'
#
loop_
_entity.id
_entity.type
_entity.pdbx_description
1 polymer ?
#
loop_
_entity_poly.entity_id
_entity_poly.type
_entity_poly.pdbx_seq_one_letter_code
_entity_poly.pdbx_strand_id
1 'polypeptide(L)'
;MEQKPALFFWGLMLIALILIVVYLIQTDPFENVKPHIHSQQMRSHDAGSEAVYAVYAEYCYEFHGSKGQGLEGHPEIGDTKVTMKQIKQRLMTGKGDSTDFIDEIKEPMLTRLAQVVKNS
;
A
#
# COMPACT_ATOMS: atom_id res chain seq x y z
N MET A 1 -49.17 -33.78 -34.46
CA MET A 1 -48.18 -32.68 -34.44
C MET A 1 -48.45 -31.89 -33.18
N GLU A 2 -47.40 -31.41 -32.47
CA GLU A 2 -47.40 -30.40 -31.38
C GLU A 2 -46.52 -30.82 -30.17
N GLN A 3 -45.21 -30.94 -30.40
CA GLN A 3 -44.19 -30.94 -29.33
C GLN A 3 -42.99 -30.11 -29.75
N LYS A 4 -43.21 -28.88 -30.19
CA LYS A 4 -42.13 -27.99 -30.64
C LYS A 4 -41.94 -26.68 -29.85
N PRO A 5 -42.91 -26.14 -29.08
CA PRO A 5 -42.62 -24.93 -28.32
C PRO A 5 -41.74 -25.23 -27.10
N ALA A 6 -41.98 -26.34 -26.40
CA ALA A 6 -41.23 -26.68 -25.18
C ALA A 6 -39.73 -26.86 -25.43
N LEU A 7 -39.35 -27.57 -26.49
CA LEU A 7 -37.93 -27.75 -26.86
C LEU A 7 -37.26 -26.42 -27.24
N PHE A 8 -38.01 -25.51 -27.87
CA PHE A 8 -37.51 -24.18 -28.20
C PHE A 8 -37.29 -23.32 -26.95
N PHE A 9 -38.23 -23.35 -26.00
CA PHE A 9 -38.09 -22.66 -24.71
C PHE A 9 -36.91 -23.21 -23.89
N TRP A 10 -36.76 -24.54 -23.81
CA TRP A 10 -35.62 -25.16 -23.15
C TRP A 10 -34.28 -24.81 -23.82
N GLY A 11 -34.25 -24.77 -25.15
CA GLY A 11 -33.08 -24.33 -25.91
C GLY A 11 -32.70 -22.88 -25.59
N LEU A 12 -33.67 -21.97 -25.58
CA LEU A 12 -33.43 -20.56 -25.23
C LEU A 12 -32.99 -20.37 -23.78
N MET A 13 -33.57 -21.12 -22.83
CA MET A 13 -33.18 -21.08 -21.41
C MET A 13 -31.72 -21.52 -21.22
N LEU A 14 -31.32 -22.58 -21.94
CA LEU A 14 -29.96 -23.10 -21.87
C LEU A 14 -28.94 -22.12 -22.48
N ILE A 15 -29.30 -21.47 -23.60
CA ILE A 15 -28.49 -20.41 -24.20
C ILE A 15 -28.38 -19.22 -23.23
N ALA A 16 -29.47 -18.79 -22.61
CA ALA A 16 -29.45 -17.69 -21.63
C ALA A 16 -28.57 -18.02 -20.41
N LEU A 17 -28.62 -19.26 -19.90
CA LEU A 17 -27.74 -19.71 -18.82
C LEU A 17 -26.26 -19.72 -19.25
N ILE A 18 -25.96 -20.20 -20.45
CA ILE A 18 -24.59 -20.14 -20.99
C ILE A 18 -24.12 -18.69 -21.10
N LEU A 19 -24.96 -17.77 -21.60
CA LEU A 19 -24.62 -16.36 -21.68
C LEU A 19 -24.41 -15.72 -20.30
N ILE A 20 -25.20 -16.08 -19.29
CA ILE A 20 -25.00 -15.62 -17.90
C ILE A 20 -23.70 -16.18 -17.32
N VAL A 21 -23.39 -17.45 -17.55
CA VAL A 21 -22.13 -18.05 -17.08
C VAL A 21 -20.93 -17.42 -17.78
N VAL A 22 -21.00 -17.22 -19.11
CA VAL A 22 -19.97 -16.49 -19.86
C VAL A 22 -19.84 -15.06 -19.37
N TYR A 23 -20.96 -14.37 -19.11
CA TYR A 23 -20.95 -13.03 -18.53
C TYR A 23 -20.32 -13.04 -17.14
N LEU A 24 -20.63 -13.99 -16.26
CA LEU A 24 -20.03 -14.09 -14.93
C LEU A 24 -18.54 -14.47 -14.95
N ILE A 25 -18.09 -15.23 -15.97
CA ILE A 25 -16.67 -15.56 -16.18
C ILE A 25 -15.92 -14.37 -16.79
N GLN A 26 -16.53 -13.62 -17.72
CA GLN A 26 -15.96 -12.41 -18.33
C GLN A 26 -16.04 -11.20 -17.40
N THR A 27 -17.04 -11.12 -16.53
CA THR A 27 -17.04 -10.22 -15.38
C THR A 27 -16.32 -10.92 -14.24
N ASP A 28 -15.06 -11.28 -14.47
CA ASP A 28 -14.16 -11.58 -13.37
C ASP A 28 -14.12 -10.31 -12.51
N PRO A 29 -14.55 -10.35 -11.22
CA PRO A 29 -14.45 -9.17 -10.35
C PRO A 29 -13.00 -8.69 -10.17
N PHE A 30 -12.03 -9.43 -10.73
CA PHE A 30 -10.61 -9.15 -10.73
C PHE A 30 -10.04 -8.71 -12.09
N GLU A 31 -10.81 -8.57 -13.18
CA GLU A 31 -10.24 -8.16 -14.49
C GLU A 31 -9.85 -6.67 -14.58
N ASN A 32 -10.13 -5.87 -13.55
CA ASN A 32 -9.53 -4.54 -13.37
C ASN A 32 -8.42 -4.50 -12.31
N VAL A 33 -8.03 -5.66 -11.77
CA VAL A 33 -6.87 -5.81 -10.90
C VAL A 33 -5.77 -6.44 -11.72
N LYS A 34 -4.96 -5.57 -12.33
CA LYS A 34 -3.65 -5.89 -12.90
C LYS A 34 -2.96 -6.96 -12.04
N PRO A 35 -2.47 -8.09 -12.60
CA PRO A 35 -1.84 -9.12 -11.79
C PRO A 35 -0.47 -8.59 -11.34
N HIS A 36 -0.41 -8.01 -10.15
CA HIS A 36 0.85 -7.91 -9.43
C HIS A 36 0.89 -9.05 -8.43
N ILE A 37 1.73 -10.03 -8.76
CA ILE A 37 2.22 -11.11 -7.90
C ILE A 37 2.52 -10.55 -6.50
N HIS A 38 1.61 -10.72 -5.52
CA HIS A 38 1.86 -10.23 -4.15
C HIS A 38 0.97 -10.75 -3.02
N SER A 39 0.23 -11.85 -3.19
CA SER A 39 -0.74 -12.26 -2.15
C SER A 39 -0.14 -12.95 -0.91
N GLN A 40 1.16 -13.27 -0.90
CA GLN A 40 1.88 -13.63 0.35
C GLN A 40 2.69 -12.48 0.95
N GLN A 41 2.89 -11.39 0.21
CA GLN A 41 3.66 -10.26 0.68
C GLN A 41 2.76 -9.13 1.21
N MET A 42 1.46 -9.07 0.89
CA MET A 42 0.53 -8.09 1.49
C MET A 42 0.35 -8.22 3.01
N ARG A 43 0.27 -9.43 3.60
CA ARG A 43 0.18 -9.55 5.07
C ARG A 43 1.43 -9.09 5.81
N SER A 44 2.61 -9.19 5.17
CA SER A 44 3.88 -8.68 5.72
C SER A 44 4.16 -7.23 5.30
N HIS A 45 3.50 -6.73 4.25
CA HIS A 45 3.52 -5.33 3.83
C HIS A 45 2.70 -4.45 4.77
N ASP A 46 1.53 -4.93 5.21
CA ASP A 46 0.66 -4.18 6.13
C ASP A 46 1.28 -4.09 7.53
N ALA A 47 1.64 -5.22 8.15
CA ALA A 47 2.29 -5.19 9.48
C ALA A 47 3.61 -4.41 9.47
N GLY A 48 4.40 -4.56 8.41
CA GLY A 48 5.66 -3.85 8.25
C GLY A 48 5.51 -2.43 7.71
N SER A 49 4.30 -1.93 7.43
CA SER A 49 4.03 -0.52 7.14
C SER A 49 3.44 0.16 8.38
N GLU A 50 2.54 -0.51 9.10
CA GLU A 50 2.02 -0.06 10.39
C GLU A 50 3.15 0.20 11.40
N ALA A 51 4.11 -0.73 11.52
CA ALA A 51 5.29 -0.53 12.37
C ALA A 51 6.15 0.66 11.94
N VAL A 52 6.25 0.94 10.63
CA VAL A 52 7.01 2.10 10.13
C VAL A 52 6.31 3.41 10.47
N TYR A 53 4.98 3.45 10.32
CA TYR A 53 4.19 4.62 10.70
C TYR A 53 4.18 4.84 12.21
N ALA A 54 4.20 3.77 13.01
CA ALA A 54 4.34 3.86 14.46
C ALA A 54 5.67 4.51 14.84
N VAL A 55 6.79 4.06 14.25
CA VAL A 55 8.10 4.69 14.46
C VAL A 55 8.12 6.15 14.01
N TYR A 56 7.52 6.47 12.85
CA TYR A 56 7.39 7.87 12.44
C TYR A 56 6.54 8.69 13.44
N ALA A 57 5.45 8.13 13.94
CA ALA A 57 4.58 8.80 14.89
C ALA A 57 5.28 9.05 16.24
N GLU A 58 6.02 8.06 16.73
CA GLU A 58 6.73 8.11 18.01
C GLU A 58 7.88 9.11 18.01
N TYR A 59 8.65 9.16 16.92
CA TYR A 59 9.91 9.90 16.92
C TYR A 59 9.93 11.13 16.00
N CYS A 60 9.09 11.18 14.97
CA CYS A 60 9.14 12.24 13.96
C CYS A 60 7.96 13.21 14.03
N TYR A 61 6.79 12.79 14.53
CA TYR A 61 5.57 13.61 14.51
C TYR A 61 5.76 14.91 15.29
N GLU A 62 6.28 14.86 16.52
CA GLU A 62 6.44 16.05 17.38
C GLU A 62 7.27 17.17 16.73
N PHE A 63 8.13 16.82 15.76
CA PHE A 63 8.97 17.78 15.05
C PHE A 63 8.43 18.10 13.65
N HIS A 64 7.96 17.10 12.92
CA HIS A 64 7.68 17.24 11.49
C HIS A 64 6.19 17.19 11.15
N GLY A 65 5.31 16.94 12.12
CA GLY A 65 3.89 16.73 11.87
C GLY A 65 3.59 15.35 11.27
N SER A 66 2.32 14.93 11.31
CA SER A 66 1.86 13.61 10.83
C SER A 66 2.12 13.37 9.35
N LYS A 67 2.22 14.45 8.58
CA LYS A 67 2.42 14.43 7.13
C LYS A 67 3.67 15.22 6.74
N GLY A 68 4.64 15.36 7.65
CA GLY A 68 5.89 16.03 7.32
C GLY A 68 5.78 17.53 7.05
N GLN A 69 4.62 18.14 7.31
CA GLN A 69 4.32 19.55 7.02
C GLN A 69 5.08 20.56 7.91
N GLY A 70 5.82 20.07 8.90
CA GLY A 70 6.45 20.90 9.92
C GLY A 70 5.46 21.38 10.98
N LEU A 71 6.01 21.87 12.09
CA LEU A 71 5.26 22.51 13.18
C LEU A 71 5.89 23.87 13.49
N GLU A 72 5.26 24.70 14.32
CA GLU A 72 5.82 26.01 14.67
C GLU A 72 7.24 25.86 15.27
N GLY A 73 8.23 26.49 14.63
CA GLY A 73 9.65 26.37 15.03
C GLY A 73 10.37 25.12 14.53
N HIS A 74 9.69 24.22 13.81
CA HIS A 74 10.25 22.97 13.30
C HIS A 74 10.16 22.85 11.77
N PRO A 75 11.14 22.21 11.11
CA PRO A 75 11.21 22.19 9.66
C PRO A 75 10.21 21.20 9.04
N GLU A 76 9.62 21.62 7.92
CA GLU A 76 8.93 20.74 6.97
C GLU A 76 9.94 19.80 6.29
N ILE A 77 9.54 18.54 6.08
CA ILE A 77 10.36 17.52 5.40
C ILE A 77 9.83 17.19 3.99
N GLY A 78 8.59 17.56 3.69
CA GLY A 78 7.86 17.11 2.51
C GLY A 78 8.17 17.76 1.16
N ASP A 79 9.07 18.74 1.10
CA ASP A 79 9.49 19.36 -0.17
C ASP A 79 11.02 19.47 -0.31
N THR A 80 11.74 18.53 0.30
CA THR A 80 13.20 18.61 0.31
C THR A 80 13.82 17.90 -0.90
N LYS A 81 14.78 18.55 -1.58
CA LYS A 81 15.67 17.93 -2.59
C LYS A 81 16.64 16.90 -1.99
N VAL A 82 16.31 16.33 -0.84
CA VAL A 82 17.12 15.39 -0.10
C VAL A 82 16.88 14.00 -0.69
N THR A 83 17.96 13.31 -0.98
CA THR A 83 17.93 11.95 -1.52
C THR A 83 17.62 10.93 -0.43
N MET A 84 17.10 9.76 -0.80
CA MET A 84 16.90 8.63 0.11
C MET A 84 18.15 8.30 0.94
N LYS A 85 19.34 8.37 0.32
CA LYS A 85 20.62 8.14 1.00
C LYS A 85 20.88 9.17 2.09
N GLN A 86 20.61 10.44 1.82
CA GLN A 86 20.79 11.51 2.80
C GLN A 86 19.76 11.43 3.93
N ILE A 87 18.53 10.99 3.65
CA ILE A 87 17.51 10.74 4.68
C ILE A 87 17.99 9.62 5.61
N LYS A 88 18.36 8.46 5.06
CA LYS A 88 18.92 7.34 5.85
C LYS A 88 20.11 7.76 6.68
N GLN A 89 21.05 8.51 6.10
CA GLN A 89 22.21 8.99 6.83
C GLN A 89 21.80 9.87 8.02
N ARG A 90 20.85 10.80 7.84
CA ARG A 90 20.34 11.65 8.93
C ARG A 90 19.62 10.86 10.01
N LEU A 91 18.81 9.86 9.62
CA LEU A 91 18.16 8.93 10.54
C LEU A 91 19.22 8.17 11.35
N MET A 92 20.29 7.71 10.73
CA MET A 92 21.36 6.94 11.41
C MET A 92 22.33 7.78 12.24
N THR A 93 22.53 9.06 11.91
CA THR A 93 23.49 9.90 12.66
C THR A 93 22.83 10.74 13.73
N GLY A 94 21.50 10.89 13.67
CA GLY A 94 20.79 11.95 14.40
C GLY A 94 21.34 13.34 14.07
N LYS A 95 20.73 14.38 14.64
CA LYS A 95 21.37 15.68 14.82
C LYS A 95 20.90 16.23 16.16
N GLY A 96 21.77 16.26 17.17
CA GLY A 96 21.41 16.53 18.57
C GLY A 96 21.28 15.26 19.40
N ASP A 97 21.11 15.42 20.73
CA ASP A 97 21.20 14.41 21.82
C ASP A 97 20.30 13.15 21.70
N SER A 98 19.66 12.91 20.55
CA SER A 98 18.85 11.74 20.26
C SER A 98 19.74 10.58 19.76
N THR A 99 20.45 9.94 20.69
CA THR A 99 21.20 8.69 20.42
C THR A 99 20.31 7.45 20.33
N ASP A 100 19.07 7.52 20.83
CA ASP A 100 18.19 6.36 20.98
C ASP A 100 17.63 5.82 19.65
N PHE A 101 17.69 6.64 18.59
CA PHE A 101 17.16 6.31 17.28
C PHE A 101 18.00 5.29 16.49
N ILE A 102 19.28 5.13 16.86
CA ILE A 102 20.30 4.44 16.03
C ILE A 102 20.31 2.93 16.25
N ASP A 103 20.07 2.48 17.48
CA ASP A 103 20.24 1.05 17.83
C ASP A 103 19.01 0.20 17.45
N GLU A 104 17.83 0.82 17.34
CA GLU A 104 16.56 0.14 17.09
C GLU A 104 16.18 0.03 15.61
N ILE A 105 16.63 0.97 14.76
CA ILE A 105 16.19 1.07 13.37
C ILE A 105 17.26 0.55 12.40
N LYS A 106 17.19 -0.76 12.12
CA LYS A 106 18.05 -1.44 11.13
C LYS A 106 17.32 -1.70 9.81
N GLU A 107 18.03 -2.18 8.80
CA GLU A 107 17.37 -2.66 7.57
C GLU A 107 16.48 -3.87 7.88
N PRO A 108 15.30 -4.02 7.24
CA PRO A 108 14.74 -3.18 6.17
C PRO A 108 13.92 -1.96 6.66
N MET A 109 13.75 -1.79 7.98
CA MET A 109 12.94 -0.72 8.59
C MET A 109 13.48 0.67 8.22
N LEU A 110 14.80 0.86 8.26
CA LEU A 110 15.45 2.11 7.89
C LEU A 110 15.10 2.55 6.46
N THR A 111 15.08 1.62 5.49
CA THR A 111 14.65 1.92 4.12
C THR A 111 13.21 2.37 4.07
N ARG A 112 12.31 1.68 4.75
CA ARG A 112 10.88 1.99 4.72
C ARG A 112 10.58 3.31 5.40
N LEU A 113 11.21 3.59 6.53
CA LEU A 113 11.07 4.87 7.24
C LEU A 113 11.59 6.03 6.40
N ALA A 114 12.76 5.88 5.77
CA ALA A 114 13.28 6.89 4.86
C ALA A 114 12.32 7.14 3.68
N GLN A 115 11.60 6.12 3.22
CA GLN A 115 10.63 6.23 2.14
C GLN A 115 9.37 6.99 2.59
N VAL A 116 8.90 6.75 3.83
CA VAL A 116 7.80 7.51 4.43
C VAL A 116 8.21 8.98 4.54
N VAL A 117 9.35 9.28 5.14
CA VAL A 117 9.88 10.65 5.27
C VAL A 117 10.02 11.36 3.91
N LYS A 118 10.39 10.63 2.85
CA LYS A 118 10.53 11.20 1.51
C LYS A 118 9.20 11.55 0.85
N ASN A 119 8.12 10.88 1.25
CA ASN A 119 6.80 10.95 0.63
C ASN A 119 5.75 11.67 1.50
N SER A 120 6.06 11.95 2.76
CA SER A 120 5.29 12.82 3.66
C SER A 120 5.27 14.23 3.10
#